data_AF-A0A933RGG5-F1
#
_entry.id   AF-A0A933RGG5-F1
#
_cell.length_a   1.000
_cell.length_b   1.000
_cell.length_c   1.000
_cell.angle_alpha   90.00
_cell.angle_beta   90.00
_cell.angle_gamma   90.00
#
_symmetry.space_group_name_H-M   'P 1'
#
loop_
_entity.id
_entity.type
_entity.pdbx_description
1 polymer ?
#
loop_
_entity_poly.entity_id
_entity_poly.type
_entity_poly.pdbx_seq_one_letter_code
_entity_poly.pdbx_strand_id
1 'polypeptide(L)'
;EYDRALLYLLALVLFGAGGRSVLRLRWMVWGLALAIVAIAVAALGARLVPDLVPTTENVHPDRLAFPLTYWNSLGVLMAIGLVLCGHLACSERDPGAVRVLGAASIPLLATTLYFTYSRGGTWTALVGVGLYAVLARPRGLVAGALATAPTTLIALMKVNPPGIVIKAPGTPAADQLGQEMALVIVLCAVAAGVIRLALLPLDRWTSSLAIPRLPRPAVAAAVVVGVLLAAGGAVAADAPTKAGDTVDRFFDEDTKPGGASGGRLLSASGNGRVDHWRVALNGFHTDELKGEGAGTYEIRWLLDRKGSLVVQDAHSLYLETLSELGIVGLLLLATALLALLGGVAWRVRGPDRALHAAVLAAMVVWIVHAGLDWDWEVPAVTLWLFALAGAAVAREPRRRDGGEPPRRGRTAVGIAGRVGAVGGCVLLALAPAQMALAQGELLEGRQAVQDGDCRAAVAHAAEALEHVDSLVGPRQLLTWCAVRSGDPRDGVAPMRAAIAKDPGNWEAQYDLAVALAAAGEDPRAPALAAIRGNRLDSLARVAGRLYAARTKAGRERLGRAAPLLLP
;
A
#
# COMPACT_ATOMS: atom_id res chain seq x y z
N GLU A 1 -1.97 9.95 9.69
CA GLU A 1 -3.01 10.61 8.85
C GLU A 1 -2.66 11.93 8.16
N TYR A 2 -2.54 13.06 8.88
CA TYR A 2 -2.54 14.41 8.27
C TYR A 2 -1.50 14.60 7.16
N ASP A 3 -0.22 14.32 7.44
CA ASP A 3 0.87 14.54 6.48
C ASP A 3 0.72 13.69 5.21
N ARG A 4 0.15 12.49 5.35
CA ARG A 4 -0.09 11.59 4.22
C ARG A 4 -1.25 12.08 3.35
N ALA A 5 -2.37 12.48 3.96
CA ALA A 5 -3.48 13.08 3.23
C ALA A 5 -3.04 14.36 2.50
N LEU A 6 -2.21 15.18 3.15
CA LEU A 6 -1.61 16.36 2.55
C LEU A 6 -0.73 15.97 1.36
N LEU A 7 0.19 15.02 1.50
CA LEU A 7 1.04 14.53 0.41
C LEU A 7 0.24 14.11 -0.83
N TYR A 8 -0.85 13.36 -0.63
CA TYR A 8 -1.72 12.92 -1.73
C TYR A 8 -2.45 14.08 -2.41
N LEU A 9 -2.96 15.03 -1.62
CA LEU A 9 -3.57 16.24 -2.16
C LEU A 9 -2.56 17.08 -2.94
N LEU A 10 -1.33 17.24 -2.43
CA LEU A 10 -0.27 17.98 -3.08
C LEU A 10 0.11 17.36 -4.43
N ALA A 11 0.19 16.03 -4.50
CA ALA A 11 0.40 15.33 -5.76
C ALA A 11 -0.76 15.60 -6.74
N LEU A 12 -2.01 15.49 -6.30
CA LEU A 12 -3.18 15.77 -7.14
C LEU A 12 -3.12 17.19 -7.72
N VAL A 13 -2.87 18.20 -6.87
CA VAL A 13 -2.83 19.61 -7.25
C VAL A 13 -1.65 19.88 -8.18
N LEU A 14 -0.45 19.40 -7.85
CA LEU A 14 0.77 19.61 -8.64
C LEU A 14 0.61 19.05 -10.07
N PHE A 15 0.16 17.80 -10.19
CA PHE A 15 0.00 17.14 -11.49
C PHE A 15 -1.23 17.63 -12.26
N GLY A 16 -2.26 18.13 -11.55
CA GLY A 16 -3.45 18.75 -12.14
C GLY A 16 -3.29 20.21 -12.57
N ALA A 17 -2.39 20.96 -11.93
CA ALA A 17 -2.10 22.35 -12.26
C ALA A 17 -1.39 22.50 -13.61
N GLY A 18 -0.59 21.50 -13.98
CA GLY A 18 0.05 21.44 -15.30
C GLY A 18 -0.98 21.26 -16.41
N GLY A 19 -0.90 22.07 -17.48
CA GLY A 19 -1.80 21.93 -18.64
C GLY A 19 -1.81 20.50 -19.20
N ARG A 20 -2.96 20.03 -19.68
CA ARG A 20 -3.12 18.64 -20.13
C ARG A 20 -2.15 18.30 -21.25
N SER A 21 -1.45 17.18 -21.09
CA SER A 21 -0.56 16.63 -22.11
C SER A 21 -0.67 15.10 -22.08
N VAL A 22 -1.10 14.52 -23.20
CA VAL A 22 -1.14 13.06 -23.38
C VAL A 22 0.27 12.50 -23.32
N LEU A 23 1.27 13.22 -23.87
CA LEU A 23 2.66 12.83 -23.80
C LEU A 23 3.15 12.75 -22.34
N ARG A 24 2.80 13.75 -21.51
CA ARG A 24 3.11 13.72 -20.07
C ARG A 24 2.49 12.50 -19.39
N LEU A 25 1.21 12.24 -19.64
CA LEU A 25 0.52 11.09 -19.05
C LEU A 25 1.16 9.76 -19.49
N ARG A 26 1.58 9.63 -20.75
CA ARG A 26 2.31 8.45 -21.24
C ARG A 26 3.64 8.26 -20.51
N TRP A 27 4.45 9.31 -20.38
CA TRP A 27 5.70 9.25 -19.62
C TRP A 27 5.49 8.86 -18.15
N MET A 28 4.43 9.37 -17.52
CA MET A 28 4.09 8.98 -16.15
C MET A 28 3.72 7.49 -16.07
N VAL A 29 2.94 6.97 -17.02
CA VAL A 29 2.61 5.54 -17.09
C VAL A 29 3.86 4.69 -17.36
N TRP A 30 4.76 5.11 -18.24
CA TRP A 30 6.03 4.41 -18.49
C TRP A 30 6.92 4.39 -17.25
N GLY A 31 7.08 5.54 -16.59
CA GLY A 31 7.89 5.66 -15.38
C GLY A 31 7.33 4.81 -14.23
N LEU A 32 6.00 4.83 -14.04
CA LEU A 32 5.34 4.01 -13.03
C LEU A 32 5.48 2.51 -13.33
N ALA A 33 5.24 2.09 -14.57
CA ALA A 33 5.41 0.69 -14.97
C ALA A 33 6.86 0.23 -14.78
N LEU A 34 7.84 1.04 -15.17
CA LEU A 34 9.25 0.75 -14.96
C LEU A 34 9.61 0.62 -13.48
N ALA A 35 9.13 1.54 -12.63
CA ALA A 35 9.36 1.48 -11.19
C ALA A 35 8.76 0.21 -10.56
N ILE A 36 7.54 -0.16 -10.95
CA ILE A 36 6.89 -1.40 -10.47
C ILE A 36 7.68 -2.63 -10.92
N VAL A 37 8.16 -2.65 -12.17
CA VAL A 37 8.99 -3.76 -12.67
C VAL A 37 10.33 -3.83 -11.94
N ALA A 38 10.97 -2.69 -11.64
CA ALA A 38 12.20 -2.67 -10.85
C ALA A 38 11.97 -3.23 -9.44
N ILE A 39 10.86 -2.86 -8.79
CA ILE A 39 10.44 -3.42 -7.50
C ILE A 39 10.20 -4.93 -7.61
N ALA A 40 9.56 -5.40 -8.68
CA ALA A 40 9.30 -6.82 -8.91
C ALA A 40 10.61 -7.63 -9.06
N VAL A 41 11.58 -7.08 -9.79
CA VAL A 41 12.90 -7.67 -9.97
C VAL A 41 13.66 -7.72 -8.64
N ALA A 42 13.65 -6.63 -7.86
CA ALA A 42 14.28 -6.60 -6.54
C ALA A 42 13.63 -7.62 -5.58
N ALA A 43 12.30 -7.72 -5.59
CA ALA A 43 11.54 -8.67 -4.79
C ALA A 43 11.85 -10.13 -5.17
N LEU A 44 11.86 -10.46 -6.47
CA LEU A 44 12.23 -11.81 -6.93
C LEU A 44 13.69 -12.13 -6.66
N GLY A 45 14.60 -11.18 -6.87
CA GLY A 45 16.03 -11.34 -6.59
C GLY A 45 16.28 -11.68 -5.13
N ALA A 46 15.68 -10.92 -4.22
CA ALA A 46 15.75 -11.16 -2.78
C ALA A 46 15.27 -12.57 -2.36
N ARG A 47 14.35 -13.18 -3.12
CA ARG A 47 13.78 -14.49 -2.80
C ARG A 47 14.50 -15.65 -3.48
N LEU A 48 14.85 -15.48 -4.75
CA LEU A 48 15.32 -16.57 -5.62
C LEU A 48 16.84 -16.61 -5.74
N VAL A 49 17.52 -15.48 -5.53
CA VAL A 49 18.97 -15.37 -5.65
C VAL A 49 19.52 -14.46 -4.53
N PRO A 50 19.33 -14.85 -3.25
CA PRO A 50 19.65 -14.00 -2.09
C PRO A 50 21.13 -13.58 -2.02
N ASP A 51 22.04 -14.35 -2.62
CA ASP A 51 23.47 -14.01 -2.73
C ASP A 51 23.72 -12.69 -3.48
N LEU A 52 22.86 -12.34 -4.43
CA LEU A 52 22.98 -11.12 -5.25
C LEU A 52 22.20 -9.95 -4.67
N VAL A 53 21.14 -10.23 -3.92
CA VAL A 53 20.27 -9.22 -3.33
C VAL A 53 20.12 -9.56 -1.84
N PRO A 54 21.13 -9.20 -1.02
CA PRO A 54 21.04 -9.40 0.41
C PRO A 54 19.88 -8.58 0.97
N THR A 55 19.10 -9.21 1.84
CA THR A 55 17.99 -8.57 2.53
C THR A 55 18.28 -8.49 4.01
N THR A 56 17.80 -7.44 4.66
CA THR A 56 17.84 -7.30 6.12
C THR A 56 16.88 -8.30 6.78
N GLU A 57 17.12 -8.64 8.05
CA GLU A 57 16.55 -9.79 8.81
C GLU A 57 15.01 -9.92 8.94
N ASN A 58 14.20 -9.14 8.22
CA ASN A 58 12.72 -9.13 8.34
C ASN A 58 11.99 -9.62 7.08
N VAL A 59 12.54 -10.60 6.36
CA VAL A 59 11.82 -11.25 5.26
C VAL A 59 10.84 -12.27 5.83
N HIS A 60 9.53 -12.03 5.67
CA HIS A 60 8.52 -13.04 6.00
C HIS A 60 8.84 -14.35 5.25
N PRO A 61 9.11 -15.46 5.95
CA PRO A 61 9.57 -16.69 5.31
C PRO A 61 8.52 -17.22 4.34
N ASP A 62 7.24 -17.07 4.67
CA ASP A 62 6.12 -17.62 3.90
C ASP A 62 5.67 -16.77 2.73
N ARG A 63 5.90 -15.45 2.75
CA ARG A 63 5.32 -14.52 1.76
C ARG A 63 6.31 -13.44 1.37
N LEU A 64 6.33 -13.14 0.08
CA LEU A 64 7.15 -12.07 -0.44
C LEU A 64 6.55 -10.71 -0.09
N ALA A 65 7.30 -9.93 0.67
CA ALA A 65 6.91 -8.60 1.14
C ALA A 65 7.97 -7.51 0.84
N PHE A 66 9.24 -7.91 0.65
CA PHE A 66 10.32 -7.00 0.26
C PHE A 66 10.05 -6.36 -1.12
N PRO A 67 10.39 -5.08 -1.34
CA PRO A 67 10.96 -4.12 -0.40
C PRO A 67 9.92 -3.34 0.43
N LEU A 68 8.62 -3.54 0.16
CA LEU A 68 7.54 -2.76 0.77
C LEU A 68 7.13 -3.23 2.18
N THR A 69 7.84 -4.22 2.73
CA THR A 69 7.64 -4.87 4.04
C THR A 69 6.26 -5.52 4.29
N TYR A 70 5.28 -5.28 3.41
CA TYR A 70 3.95 -5.87 3.47
C TYR A 70 3.54 -6.56 2.16
N TRP A 71 3.22 -7.86 2.23
CA TRP A 71 2.95 -8.70 1.06
C TRP A 71 1.67 -8.28 0.30
N ASN A 72 0.64 -7.75 0.97
CA ASN A 72 -0.57 -7.33 0.27
C ASN A 72 -0.33 -6.04 -0.52
N SER A 73 0.42 -5.08 0.04
CA SER A 73 0.87 -3.88 -0.69
C SER A 73 1.72 -4.23 -1.91
N LEU A 74 2.67 -5.17 -1.77
CA LEU A 74 3.42 -5.66 -2.92
C LEU A 74 2.49 -6.32 -3.95
N GLY A 75 1.53 -7.12 -3.50
CA GLY A 75 0.55 -7.79 -4.35
C GLY A 75 -0.30 -6.83 -5.17
N VAL A 76 -0.90 -5.81 -4.55
CA VAL A 76 -1.69 -4.81 -5.29
C VAL A 76 -0.82 -3.98 -6.23
N LEU A 77 0.43 -3.68 -5.85
CA LEU A 77 1.36 -2.99 -6.74
C LEU A 77 1.69 -3.84 -7.98
N MET A 78 1.88 -5.16 -7.83
CA MET A 78 2.04 -6.06 -8.96
C MET A 78 0.77 -6.14 -9.82
N ALA A 79 -0.42 -6.12 -9.21
CA ALA A 79 -1.69 -6.07 -9.93
C ALA A 79 -1.80 -4.82 -10.80
N ILE A 80 -1.43 -3.65 -10.27
CA ILE A 80 -1.35 -2.39 -11.01
C ILE A 80 -0.31 -2.51 -12.15
N GLY A 81 0.87 -3.07 -11.85
CA GLY A 81 1.90 -3.34 -12.85
C GLY A 81 1.42 -4.21 -14.02
N LEU A 82 0.68 -5.28 -13.73
CA LEU A 82 0.11 -6.18 -14.74
C LEU A 82 -0.85 -5.44 -15.68
N VAL A 83 -1.69 -4.54 -15.15
CA VAL A 83 -2.58 -3.69 -15.95
C VAL A 83 -1.78 -2.73 -16.84
N LEU A 84 -0.79 -2.04 -16.27
CA LEU A 84 0.00 -1.04 -17.00
C LEU A 84 0.91 -1.68 -18.05
N CYS A 85 1.69 -2.70 -17.69
CA CYS A 85 2.53 -3.43 -18.65
C CYS A 85 1.70 -4.17 -19.69
N GLY A 86 0.51 -4.67 -19.33
CA GLY A 86 -0.45 -5.25 -20.27
C GLY A 86 -0.96 -4.21 -21.27
N HIS A 87 -1.19 -2.98 -20.80
CA HIS A 87 -1.47 -1.85 -21.68
C HIS A 87 -0.34 -1.59 -22.66
N LEU A 88 0.89 -1.47 -22.16
CA LEU A 88 2.07 -1.21 -22.99
C LEU A 88 2.26 -2.33 -24.04
N ALA A 89 2.11 -3.59 -23.65
CA ALA A 89 2.18 -4.73 -24.57
C ALA A 89 1.12 -4.66 -25.68
N CYS A 90 -0.07 -4.15 -25.39
CA CYS A 90 -1.18 -4.11 -26.36
C CYS A 90 -1.31 -2.77 -27.11
N SER A 91 -0.58 -1.74 -26.71
CA SER A 91 -0.74 -0.38 -27.25
C SER A 91 -0.33 -0.28 -28.72
N GLU A 92 -1.11 0.45 -29.53
CA GLU A 92 -0.78 0.75 -30.94
C GLU A 92 0.04 2.03 -31.09
N ARG A 93 0.07 2.89 -30.07
CA ARG A 93 0.62 4.26 -30.16
C ARG A 93 1.96 4.43 -29.47
N ASP A 94 2.39 3.43 -28.72
CA ASP A 94 3.67 3.44 -28.03
C ASP A 94 4.78 2.86 -28.93
N PRO A 95 6.04 3.28 -28.72
CA PRO A 95 7.17 2.76 -29.48
C PRO A 95 7.28 1.23 -29.36
N GLY A 96 7.76 0.57 -30.42
CA GLY A 96 7.92 -0.89 -30.46
C GLY A 96 8.68 -1.45 -29.25
N ALA A 97 9.76 -0.77 -28.84
CA ALA A 97 10.55 -1.15 -27.67
C ALA A 97 9.73 -1.17 -26.38
N VAL A 98 8.89 -0.15 -26.14
CA VAL A 98 8.03 -0.08 -24.94
C VAL A 98 7.02 -1.23 -24.91
N ARG A 99 6.50 -1.62 -26.08
CA ARG A 99 5.54 -2.73 -26.20
C ARG A 99 6.19 -4.08 -25.91
N VAL A 100 7.40 -4.27 -26.44
CA VAL A 100 8.23 -5.47 -26.19
C VAL A 100 8.60 -5.58 -24.72
N LEU A 101 9.09 -4.48 -24.12
CA LEU A 101 9.42 -4.44 -22.69
C LEU A 101 8.18 -4.66 -21.82
N GLY A 102 7.05 -4.05 -22.16
CA GLY A 102 5.78 -4.27 -21.47
C GLY A 102 5.36 -5.75 -21.47
N ALA A 103 5.53 -6.45 -22.60
CA ALA A 103 5.26 -7.89 -22.67
C ALA A 103 6.26 -8.72 -21.86
N ALA A 104 7.55 -8.39 -21.93
CA ALA A 104 8.60 -9.06 -21.18
C ALA A 104 8.43 -8.93 -19.66
N SER A 105 7.81 -7.85 -19.19
CA SER A 105 7.54 -7.63 -17.76
C SER A 105 6.43 -8.50 -17.19
N ILE A 106 5.48 -9.01 -17.99
CA ILE A 106 4.29 -9.70 -17.46
C ILE A 106 4.64 -11.00 -16.70
N PRO A 107 5.50 -11.92 -17.21
CA PRO A 107 5.87 -13.12 -16.46
C PRO A 107 6.57 -12.81 -15.12
N LEU A 108 7.37 -11.75 -15.07
CA LEU A 108 8.03 -11.29 -13.84
C LEU A 108 6.99 -10.82 -12.82
N LEU A 109 6.13 -9.88 -13.22
CA LEU A 109 5.09 -9.32 -12.33
C LEU A 109 4.11 -10.38 -11.81
N ALA A 110 3.72 -11.33 -12.66
CA ALA A 110 2.82 -12.41 -12.28
C ALA A 110 3.44 -13.39 -11.29
N THR A 111 4.72 -13.74 -11.46
CA THR A 111 5.41 -14.62 -10.50
C THR A 111 5.72 -13.89 -9.20
N THR A 112 6.07 -12.60 -9.22
CA THR A 112 6.16 -11.78 -8.00
C THR A 112 4.82 -11.76 -7.25
N LEU A 113 3.71 -11.50 -7.96
CA LEU A 113 2.36 -11.53 -7.38
C LEU A 113 2.05 -12.89 -6.74
N TYR A 114 2.39 -13.99 -7.42
CA TYR A 114 2.22 -15.34 -6.87
C TYR A 114 2.98 -15.52 -5.54
N PHE A 115 4.26 -15.12 -5.47
CA PHE A 115 5.05 -15.24 -4.25
C PHE A 115 4.58 -14.34 -3.10
N THR A 116 3.78 -13.30 -3.36
CA THR A 116 3.14 -12.52 -2.28
C THR A 116 2.05 -13.31 -1.55
N TYR A 117 1.45 -14.31 -2.20
CA TYR A 117 0.22 -14.97 -1.75
C TYR A 117 -0.92 -13.99 -1.40
N SER A 118 -0.92 -12.80 -2.01
CA SER A 118 -1.98 -11.81 -1.87
C SER A 118 -3.20 -12.18 -2.72
N ARG A 119 -4.26 -12.64 -2.06
CA ARG A 119 -5.55 -12.90 -2.71
C ARG A 119 -6.19 -11.63 -3.24
N GLY A 120 -6.17 -10.56 -2.43
CA GLY A 120 -6.67 -9.24 -2.81
C GLY A 120 -5.98 -8.78 -4.10
N GLY A 121 -4.65 -8.83 -4.14
CA GLY A 121 -3.87 -8.49 -5.32
C GLY A 121 -4.19 -9.38 -6.53
N THR A 122 -4.33 -10.68 -6.33
CA THR A 122 -4.64 -11.64 -7.41
C THR A 122 -6.01 -11.36 -8.04
N TRP A 123 -7.07 -11.24 -7.23
CA TRP A 123 -8.42 -11.00 -7.75
C TRP A 123 -8.56 -9.62 -8.37
N THR A 124 -7.98 -8.59 -7.75
CA THR A 124 -8.00 -7.25 -8.32
C THR A 124 -7.18 -7.17 -9.61
N ALA A 125 -6.06 -7.88 -9.75
CA ALA A 125 -5.33 -7.99 -11.02
C ALA A 125 -6.21 -8.53 -12.15
N LEU A 126 -6.98 -9.60 -11.90
CA LEU A 126 -7.90 -10.18 -12.88
C LEU A 126 -8.99 -9.18 -13.27
N VAL A 127 -9.59 -8.51 -12.29
CA VAL A 127 -10.59 -7.44 -12.51
C VAL A 127 -9.99 -6.30 -13.33
N GLY A 128 -8.79 -5.84 -12.98
CA GLY A 128 -8.09 -4.75 -13.66
C GLY A 128 -7.74 -5.07 -15.11
N VAL A 129 -7.16 -6.24 -15.38
CA VAL A 129 -6.82 -6.68 -16.73
C VAL A 129 -8.09 -6.86 -17.58
N GLY A 130 -9.13 -7.46 -17.01
CA GLY A 130 -10.43 -7.60 -17.68
C GLY A 130 -11.08 -6.25 -18.00
N LEU A 131 -11.11 -5.33 -17.03
CA LEU A 131 -11.64 -3.99 -17.19
C LEU A 131 -10.86 -3.21 -18.26
N TYR A 132 -9.52 -3.31 -18.26
CA TYR A 132 -8.69 -2.75 -19.32
C TYR A 132 -9.06 -3.32 -20.69
N ALA A 133 -9.15 -4.65 -20.85
CA ALA A 133 -9.48 -5.28 -22.13
C ALA A 133 -10.84 -4.80 -22.67
N VAL A 134 -11.86 -4.71 -21.81
CA VAL A 134 -13.23 -4.29 -22.18
C VAL A 134 -13.30 -2.80 -22.55
N LEU A 135 -12.63 -1.93 -21.79
CA LEU A 135 -12.67 -0.49 -21.98
C LEU A 135 -11.72 0.01 -23.08
N ALA A 136 -10.48 -0.49 -23.09
CA ALA A 136 -9.45 -0.06 -24.03
C ALA A 136 -9.69 -0.62 -25.43
N ARG A 137 -10.15 -1.88 -25.52
CA ARG A 137 -10.28 -2.66 -26.76
C ARG A 137 -9.08 -2.44 -27.69
N PRO A 138 -7.85 -2.74 -27.24
CA PRO A 138 -6.67 -2.49 -28.03
C PRO A 138 -6.61 -3.52 -29.18
N ARG A 139 -6.26 -3.11 -30.41
CA ARG A 139 -6.14 -4.08 -31.51
C ARG A 139 -4.97 -5.03 -31.28
N GLY A 140 -3.94 -4.58 -30.57
CA GLY A 140 -2.81 -5.41 -30.16
C GLY A 140 -3.12 -6.41 -29.03
N LEU A 141 -4.38 -6.58 -28.61
CA LEU A 141 -4.74 -7.52 -27.54
C LEU A 141 -4.34 -8.96 -27.90
N VAL A 142 -4.60 -9.40 -29.13
CA VAL A 142 -4.28 -10.76 -29.57
C VAL A 142 -2.77 -10.98 -29.58
N ALA A 143 -2.01 -10.06 -30.20
CA ALA A 143 -0.56 -10.13 -30.23
C ALA A 143 0.07 -10.07 -28.84
N GLY A 144 -0.46 -9.21 -27.96
CA GLY A 144 -0.07 -9.13 -26.56
C GLY A 144 -0.34 -10.42 -25.80
N ALA A 145 -1.56 -10.94 -25.89
CA ALA A 145 -1.97 -12.17 -25.21
C ALA A 145 -1.18 -13.40 -25.67
N LEU A 146 -0.91 -13.54 -26.97
CA LEU A 146 -0.08 -14.62 -27.51
C LEU A 146 1.36 -14.56 -26.99
N ALA A 147 1.89 -13.36 -26.78
CA ALA A 147 3.23 -13.18 -26.22
C ALA A 147 3.29 -13.44 -24.71
N THR A 148 2.28 -13.02 -23.95
CA THR A 148 2.34 -13.00 -22.48
C THR A 148 1.67 -14.19 -21.81
N ALA A 149 0.58 -14.74 -22.35
CA ALA A 149 -0.18 -15.78 -21.65
C ALA A 149 0.58 -17.12 -21.55
N PRO A 150 1.18 -17.68 -22.63
CA PRO A 150 1.91 -18.94 -22.54
C PRO A 150 3.17 -18.83 -21.67
N THR A 151 3.92 -17.75 -21.83
CA THR A 151 5.16 -17.49 -21.09
C THR A 151 4.89 -17.27 -19.59
N THR A 152 3.82 -16.57 -19.25
CA THR A 152 3.39 -16.39 -17.85
C THR A 152 2.91 -17.71 -17.25
N LEU A 153 2.16 -18.52 -17.99
CA LEU A 153 1.70 -19.83 -17.53
C LEU A 153 2.88 -20.75 -17.22
N ILE A 154 3.87 -20.83 -18.11
CA ILE A 154 5.08 -21.63 -17.90
C ILE A 154 5.86 -21.15 -16.66
N ALA A 155 6.01 -19.83 -16.50
CA ALA A 155 6.68 -19.25 -15.33
C ALA A 155 5.94 -19.60 -14.03
N LEU A 156 4.61 -19.48 -14.01
CA LEU A 156 3.77 -19.84 -12.86
C LEU A 156 3.81 -21.34 -12.54
N MET A 157 3.84 -22.20 -13.56
CA MET A 157 3.99 -23.64 -13.38
C MET A 157 5.35 -24.02 -12.77
N LYS A 158 6.44 -23.31 -13.10
CA LYS A 158 7.75 -23.57 -12.50
C LYS A 158 7.82 -23.17 -11.02
N VAL A 159 7.10 -22.13 -10.60
CA VAL A 159 7.09 -21.66 -9.20
C VAL A 159 6.01 -22.33 -8.33
N ASN A 160 5.15 -23.17 -8.91
CA ASN A 160 4.09 -23.89 -8.20
C ASN A 160 4.28 -25.41 -8.32
N PRO A 161 4.52 -26.14 -7.21
CA PRO A 161 4.63 -25.66 -5.83
C PRO A 161 5.97 -24.95 -5.56
N PRO A 162 6.02 -24.00 -4.60
CA PRO A 162 7.24 -23.25 -4.26
C PRO A 162 8.31 -24.10 -3.56
N GLY A 163 7.91 -25.27 -3.02
CA GLY A 163 8.83 -26.24 -2.44
C GLY A 163 9.70 -25.69 -1.29
N ILE A 164 10.99 -26.00 -1.34
CA ILE A 164 11.97 -25.69 -0.29
C ILE A 164 12.36 -24.21 -0.24
N VAL A 165 12.14 -23.44 -1.32
CA VAL A 165 12.43 -21.99 -1.40
C VAL A 165 11.66 -21.18 -0.34
N ILE A 166 10.48 -21.66 0.06
CA ILE A 166 9.69 -21.05 1.14
C ILE A 166 9.93 -21.74 2.48
N LYS A 167 10.05 -23.08 2.48
CA LYS A 167 10.09 -23.86 3.72
C LYS A 167 11.44 -23.81 4.45
N ALA A 168 12.53 -23.61 3.72
CA ALA A 168 13.88 -23.56 4.28
C ALA A 168 14.77 -22.61 3.46
N PRO A 169 14.47 -21.28 3.48
CA PRO A 169 15.26 -20.28 2.78
C PRO A 169 16.70 -20.27 3.27
N GLY A 170 17.67 -20.03 2.37
CA GLY A 170 19.11 -20.00 2.68
C GLY A 170 19.78 -21.37 2.81
N THR A 171 19.07 -22.45 2.50
CA THR A 171 19.71 -23.77 2.33
C THR A 171 20.26 -23.92 0.91
N PRO A 172 21.37 -24.63 0.68
CA PRO A 172 21.92 -24.81 -0.66
C PRO A 172 20.92 -25.37 -1.68
N ALA A 173 20.00 -26.24 -1.23
CA ALA A 173 18.93 -26.78 -2.04
C ALA A 173 17.85 -25.74 -2.39
N ALA A 174 17.53 -24.83 -1.47
CA ALA A 174 16.64 -23.69 -1.74
C ALA A 174 17.29 -22.71 -2.72
N ASP A 175 18.58 -22.43 -2.58
CA ASP A 175 19.28 -21.49 -3.44
C ASP A 175 19.41 -22.05 -4.87
N GLN A 176 19.76 -23.34 -5.01
CA GLN A 176 19.80 -24.01 -6.33
C GLN A 176 18.42 -23.98 -7.02
N LEU A 177 17.36 -24.35 -6.31
CA LEU A 177 16.00 -24.32 -6.87
C LEU A 177 15.55 -22.88 -7.18
N GLY A 178 15.92 -21.92 -6.34
CA GLY A 178 15.67 -20.49 -6.55
C GLY A 178 16.33 -19.98 -7.83
N GLN A 179 17.61 -20.30 -8.05
CA GLN A 179 18.34 -19.97 -9.28
C GLN A 179 17.72 -20.59 -10.52
N GLU A 180 17.29 -21.85 -10.46
CA GLU A 180 16.55 -22.48 -11.56
C GLU A 180 15.22 -21.78 -11.85
N MET A 181 14.45 -21.44 -10.82
CA MET A 181 13.20 -20.69 -10.96
C MET A 181 13.47 -19.32 -11.59
N ALA A 182 14.49 -18.60 -11.11
CA ALA A 182 14.88 -17.30 -11.63
C ALA A 182 15.26 -17.38 -13.12
N LEU A 183 16.05 -18.38 -13.52
CA LEU A 183 16.42 -18.60 -14.91
C LEU A 183 15.20 -18.83 -15.79
N VAL A 184 14.27 -19.69 -15.37
CA VAL A 184 13.04 -19.96 -16.15
C VAL A 184 12.17 -18.70 -16.27
N ILE A 185 12.05 -17.90 -15.21
CA ILE A 185 11.29 -16.64 -15.24
C ILE A 185 11.93 -15.65 -16.22
N VAL A 186 13.27 -15.50 -16.19
CA VAL A 186 14.01 -14.65 -17.14
C VAL A 186 13.84 -15.14 -18.57
N LEU A 187 13.94 -16.45 -18.82
CA LEU A 187 13.71 -17.03 -20.15
C LEU A 187 12.28 -16.78 -20.63
N CYS A 188 11.27 -16.88 -19.75
CA CYS A 188 9.89 -16.57 -20.08
C CYS A 188 9.69 -15.07 -20.39
N ALA A 189 10.33 -14.17 -19.64
CA ALA A 189 10.31 -12.73 -19.89
C ALA A 189 10.95 -12.40 -21.26
N VAL A 190 12.13 -12.95 -21.54
CA VAL A 190 12.81 -12.79 -22.84
C VAL A 190 11.95 -13.36 -23.97
N ALA A 191 11.40 -14.57 -23.81
CA ALA A 191 10.52 -15.19 -24.80
C ALA A 191 9.28 -14.32 -25.06
N ALA A 192 8.65 -13.75 -24.03
CA ALA A 192 7.51 -12.86 -24.18
C ALA A 192 7.90 -11.60 -24.99
N GLY A 193 9.07 -11.02 -24.72
CA GLY A 193 9.61 -9.90 -25.50
C GLY A 193 9.88 -10.28 -26.97
N VAL A 194 10.53 -11.42 -27.22
CA VAL A 194 10.85 -11.90 -28.58
C VAL A 194 9.58 -12.22 -29.37
N ILE A 195 8.62 -12.94 -28.79
CA ILE A 195 7.33 -13.21 -29.42
C ILE A 195 6.61 -11.89 -29.72
N ARG A 196 6.64 -10.93 -28.78
CA ARG A 196 6.00 -9.63 -28.98
C ARG A 196 6.63 -8.85 -30.12
N LEU A 197 7.96 -8.88 -30.22
CA LEU A 197 8.75 -8.25 -31.28
C LEU A 197 8.37 -8.85 -32.64
N ALA A 198 8.32 -10.18 -32.73
CA ALA A 198 7.92 -10.90 -33.93
C ALA A 198 6.47 -10.61 -34.36
N LEU A 199 5.58 -10.30 -33.41
CA LEU A 199 4.18 -9.97 -33.66
C LEU A 199 3.89 -8.48 -33.89
N LEU A 200 4.89 -7.58 -33.83
CA LEU A 200 4.68 -6.15 -34.15
C LEU A 200 4.13 -5.92 -35.58
N PRO A 201 4.54 -6.67 -36.63
CA PRO A 201 3.95 -6.54 -37.96
C PRO A 201 2.45 -6.88 -38.00
N LEU A 202 1.99 -7.82 -37.16
CA LEU A 202 0.57 -8.19 -37.06
C LEU A 202 -0.29 -7.02 -36.60
N ASP A 203 0.24 -6.15 -35.73
CA ASP A 203 -0.47 -4.94 -35.30
C ASP A 203 -0.61 -3.91 -36.42
N ARG A 204 0.40 -3.80 -37.29
CA ARG A 204 0.33 -2.94 -38.48
C ARG A 204 -0.71 -3.47 -39.47
N TRP A 205 -0.75 -4.78 -39.65
CA TRP A 205 -1.73 -5.43 -40.51
C TRP A 205 -3.17 -5.27 -39.95
N THR A 206 -3.40 -5.59 -38.68
CA THR A 206 -4.72 -5.44 -38.05
C THR A 206 -5.20 -3.98 -37.95
N SER A 207 -4.29 -3.02 -37.80
CA SER A 207 -4.65 -1.58 -37.86
C SER A 207 -4.97 -1.09 -39.27
N SER A 208 -4.46 -1.76 -40.31
CA SER A 208 -4.80 -1.47 -41.71
C SER A 208 -6.17 -2.03 -42.14
N LEU A 209 -6.68 -3.05 -41.44
CA LEU A 209 -8.02 -3.56 -41.66
C LEU A 209 -9.06 -2.54 -41.17
N ALA A 210 -9.84 -2.00 -42.11
CA ALA A 210 -10.99 -1.16 -41.82
C ALA A 210 -12.14 -2.02 -41.27
N ILE A 211 -11.98 -2.57 -40.07
CA ILE A 211 -13.06 -3.26 -39.38
C ILE A 211 -14.10 -2.20 -39.01
N PRO A 212 -15.34 -2.28 -39.54
CA PRO A 212 -16.39 -1.34 -39.17
C PRO A 212 -16.55 -1.33 -37.65
N ARG A 213 -16.54 -0.14 -37.06
CA ARG A 213 -16.75 -0.01 -35.62
C ARG A 213 -18.13 -0.56 -35.32
N LEU A 214 -18.19 -1.73 -34.66
CA LEU A 214 -19.45 -2.26 -34.15
C LEU A 214 -20.16 -1.12 -33.38
N PRO A 215 -21.44 -0.85 -33.69
CA PRO A 215 -22.18 0.19 -33.01
C PRO A 215 -22.15 -0.10 -31.50
N ARG A 216 -22.06 0.96 -30.66
CA ARG A 216 -22.02 0.83 -29.20
C ARG A 216 -23.00 -0.21 -28.62
N PRO A 217 -24.27 -0.30 -29.08
CA PRO A 217 -25.19 -1.35 -28.62
C PRO A 217 -24.76 -2.76 -29.01
N ALA A 218 -24.14 -3.00 -30.17
CA ALA A 218 -23.68 -4.32 -30.56
C ALA A 218 -22.47 -4.79 -29.73
N VAL A 219 -21.58 -3.88 -29.33
CA VAL A 219 -20.51 -4.26 -28.41
C VAL A 219 -21.01 -4.39 -26.98
N ALA A 220 -21.96 -3.57 -26.55
CA ALA A 220 -22.64 -3.75 -25.28
C ALA A 220 -23.37 -5.10 -25.25
N ALA A 221 -24.07 -5.47 -26.31
CA ALA A 221 -24.72 -6.77 -26.47
C ALA A 221 -23.70 -7.91 -26.49
N ALA A 222 -22.57 -7.80 -27.18
CA ALA A 222 -21.53 -8.84 -27.18
C ALA A 222 -20.88 -9.00 -25.79
N VAL A 223 -20.68 -7.91 -25.06
CA VAL A 223 -20.20 -7.94 -23.66
C VAL A 223 -21.27 -8.55 -22.76
N VAL A 224 -22.54 -8.16 -22.89
CA VAL A 224 -23.65 -8.71 -22.12
C VAL A 224 -23.83 -10.20 -22.41
N VAL A 225 -23.79 -10.63 -23.67
CA VAL A 225 -23.83 -12.04 -24.06
C VAL A 225 -22.61 -12.80 -23.52
N GLY A 226 -21.42 -12.22 -23.60
CA GLY A 226 -20.21 -12.81 -23.00
C GLY A 226 -20.31 -12.96 -21.48
N VAL A 227 -20.85 -11.95 -20.79
CA VAL A 227 -21.10 -11.98 -19.34
C VAL A 227 -22.20 -12.98 -19.00
N LEU A 228 -23.28 -13.08 -19.79
CA LEU A 228 -24.36 -14.04 -19.60
C LEU A 228 -23.91 -15.47 -19.87
N LEU A 229 -23.03 -15.71 -20.86
CA LEU A 229 -22.43 -17.01 -21.12
C LEU A 229 -21.43 -17.39 -20.01
N ALA A 230 -20.63 -16.44 -19.53
CA ALA A 230 -19.75 -16.65 -18.38
C ALA A 230 -20.55 -16.90 -17.09
N ALA A 231 -21.63 -16.15 -16.86
CA ALA A 231 -22.53 -16.33 -15.72
C ALA A 231 -23.30 -17.66 -15.82
N GLY A 232 -23.78 -18.03 -17.01
CA GLY A 232 -24.44 -19.32 -17.27
C GLY A 232 -23.48 -20.50 -17.08
N GLY A 233 -22.24 -20.38 -17.56
CA GLY A 233 -21.18 -21.36 -17.30
C GLY A 233 -20.80 -21.45 -15.82
N ALA A 234 -20.78 -20.33 -15.11
CA ALA A 234 -20.55 -20.29 -13.67
C ALA A 234 -21.70 -20.94 -12.88
N VAL A 235 -22.95 -20.63 -13.22
CA VAL A 235 -24.15 -21.26 -12.61
C VAL A 235 -24.17 -22.77 -12.89
N ALA A 236 -23.86 -23.19 -14.13
CA ALA A 236 -23.75 -24.61 -14.48
C ALA A 236 -22.61 -25.34 -13.73
N ALA A 237 -21.57 -24.61 -13.30
CA ALA A 237 -20.49 -25.11 -12.47
C ALA A 237 -20.78 -25.04 -10.95
N ASP A 238 -22.03 -24.75 -10.57
CA ASP A 238 -22.48 -24.61 -9.19
C ASP A 238 -21.79 -23.47 -8.43
N ALA A 239 -21.39 -22.42 -9.17
CA ALA A 239 -20.70 -21.26 -8.61
C ALA A 239 -21.52 -20.44 -7.60
N PRO A 240 -22.85 -20.28 -7.69
CA PRO A 240 -23.62 -19.50 -6.71
C PRO A 240 -23.56 -20.10 -5.30
N THR A 241 -23.71 -21.42 -5.21
CA THR A 241 -23.67 -22.21 -3.97
C THR A 241 -22.25 -22.22 -3.40
N LYS A 242 -21.25 -22.47 -4.26
CA LYS A 242 -19.83 -22.35 -3.89
C LYS A 242 -19.44 -20.93 -3.49
N ALA A 243 -20.05 -19.90 -4.09
CA ALA A 243 -19.83 -18.51 -3.73
C ALA A 243 -20.47 -18.18 -2.37
N GLY A 244 -21.67 -18.71 -2.09
CA GLY A 244 -22.29 -18.67 -0.76
C GLY A 244 -21.40 -19.29 0.30
N ASP A 245 -20.96 -20.54 0.09
CA ASP A 245 -20.05 -21.24 1.01
C ASP A 245 -18.68 -20.53 1.15
N THR A 246 -18.25 -19.81 0.11
CA THR A 246 -17.01 -19.01 0.11
C THR A 246 -17.21 -17.75 0.94
N VAL A 247 -18.36 -17.08 0.79
CA VAL A 247 -18.73 -15.90 1.59
C VAL A 247 -18.86 -16.31 3.06
N ASP A 248 -19.55 -17.40 3.37
CA ASP A 248 -19.72 -17.88 4.74
C ASP A 248 -18.37 -18.22 5.38
N ARG A 249 -17.49 -18.95 4.67
CA ARG A 249 -16.12 -19.23 5.12
C ARG A 249 -15.22 -17.98 5.22
N PHE A 250 -15.57 -16.90 4.54
CA PHE A 250 -14.86 -15.63 4.64
C PHE A 250 -15.21 -14.88 5.91
N PHE A 251 -16.49 -14.92 6.28
CA PHE A 251 -17.02 -14.26 7.47
C PHE A 251 -16.93 -15.10 8.74
N ASP A 252 -16.57 -16.38 8.64
CA ASP A 252 -16.35 -17.25 9.79
C ASP A 252 -15.10 -16.85 10.60
N GLU A 253 -15.33 -16.37 11.83
CA GLU A 253 -14.30 -15.94 12.80
C GLU A 253 -13.39 -17.09 13.25
N ASP A 254 -13.85 -18.35 13.21
CA ASP A 254 -13.10 -19.52 13.70
C ASP A 254 -12.13 -20.11 12.66
N THR A 255 -12.18 -19.61 11.41
CA THR A 255 -11.30 -20.09 10.34
C THR A 255 -9.87 -19.57 10.55
N LYS A 256 -8.99 -20.45 11.04
CA LYS A 256 -7.57 -20.15 11.30
C LYS A 256 -6.85 -19.62 10.04
N PRO A 257 -5.99 -18.58 10.17
CA PRO A 257 -5.10 -18.13 9.11
C PRO A 257 -4.22 -19.28 8.58
N GLY A 258 -4.42 -19.72 7.34
CA GLY A 258 -3.57 -20.76 6.73
C GLY A 258 -2.19 -20.24 6.31
N GLY A 259 -1.15 -21.08 6.35
CA GLY A 259 0.19 -20.76 5.83
C GLY A 259 0.24 -20.60 4.30
N ALA A 260 1.41 -20.23 3.76
CA ALA A 260 1.62 -20.12 2.31
C ALA A 260 1.52 -21.48 1.62
N SER A 261 0.52 -21.65 0.76
CA SER A 261 0.32 -22.83 -0.08
C SER A 261 -0.40 -22.43 -1.37
N GLY A 262 -0.20 -23.17 -2.46
CA GLY A 262 -0.84 -22.87 -3.75
C GLY A 262 -2.38 -22.82 -3.66
N GLY A 263 -2.98 -23.61 -2.76
CA GLY A 263 -4.42 -23.60 -2.49
C GLY A 263 -4.93 -22.37 -1.74
N ARG A 264 -4.05 -21.59 -1.08
CA ARG A 264 -4.44 -20.37 -0.34
C ARG A 264 -4.96 -19.28 -1.27
N LEU A 265 -4.42 -19.13 -2.48
CA LEU A 265 -4.90 -18.12 -3.43
C LEU A 265 -6.36 -18.34 -3.83
N LEU A 266 -6.81 -19.59 -3.76
CA LEU A 266 -8.17 -20.03 -4.08
C LEU A 266 -9.04 -20.25 -2.82
N SER A 267 -8.51 -19.99 -1.61
CA SER A 267 -9.22 -20.21 -0.35
C SER A 267 -9.98 -18.97 0.14
N ALA A 268 -11.11 -19.24 0.77
CA ALA A 268 -12.11 -18.25 1.13
C ALA A 268 -11.98 -17.63 2.53
N SER A 269 -10.89 -17.81 3.29
CA SER A 269 -10.81 -17.34 4.70
C SER A 269 -10.71 -15.81 4.84
N GLY A 270 -11.34 -15.17 5.82
CA GLY A 270 -11.14 -13.74 6.15
C GLY A 270 -9.79 -13.38 6.77
N ASN A 271 -9.00 -14.38 7.22
CA ASN A 271 -7.69 -14.21 7.86
C ASN A 271 -7.72 -13.23 9.06
N GLY A 272 -8.78 -13.26 9.86
CA GLY A 272 -8.96 -12.37 11.02
C GLY A 272 -9.54 -10.98 10.72
N ARG A 273 -9.73 -10.61 9.44
CA ARG A 273 -10.26 -9.27 9.05
C ARG A 273 -11.66 -8.99 9.58
N VAL A 274 -12.48 -10.01 9.80
CA VAL A 274 -13.82 -9.86 10.40
C VAL A 274 -13.73 -9.21 11.78
N ASP A 275 -12.74 -9.60 12.59
CA ASP A 275 -12.55 -8.99 13.91
C ASP A 275 -12.11 -7.53 13.79
N HIS A 276 -11.26 -7.20 12.82
CA HIS A 276 -10.85 -5.80 12.54
C HIS A 276 -12.06 -4.95 12.15
N TRP A 277 -12.89 -5.45 11.24
CA TRP A 277 -14.09 -4.76 10.77
C TRP A 277 -15.14 -4.59 11.87
N ARG A 278 -15.30 -5.61 12.73
CA ARG A 278 -16.17 -5.54 13.92
C ARG A 278 -15.72 -4.42 14.85
N VAL A 279 -14.42 -4.29 15.11
CA VAL A 279 -13.90 -3.22 15.96
C VAL A 279 -14.08 -1.84 15.31
N ALA A 280 -13.85 -1.72 14.00
CA ALA A 280 -14.11 -0.47 13.28
C ALA A 280 -15.58 -0.04 13.37
N LEU A 281 -16.50 -1.00 13.23
CA LEU A 281 -17.94 -0.73 13.39
C LEU A 281 -18.31 -0.35 14.83
N ASN A 282 -17.67 -0.95 15.84
CA ASN A 282 -17.87 -0.53 17.23
C ASN A 282 -17.42 0.93 17.45
N GLY A 283 -16.28 1.33 16.86
CA GLY A 283 -15.80 2.72 16.90
C GLY A 283 -16.78 3.68 16.21
N PHE A 284 -17.31 3.30 15.05
CA PHE A 284 -18.35 4.08 14.36
C PHE A 284 -19.60 4.30 15.22
N HIS A 285 -20.05 3.28 15.95
CA HIS A 285 -21.22 3.41 16.83
C HIS A 285 -20.98 4.29 18.08
N THR A 286 -19.74 4.69 18.38
CA THR A 286 -19.46 5.68 19.42
C THR A 286 -19.88 7.08 18.98
N ASP A 287 -19.57 7.46 17.74
CA ASP A 287 -20.01 8.73 17.14
C ASP A 287 -20.17 8.57 15.62
N GLU A 288 -21.40 8.31 15.19
CA GLU A 288 -21.70 7.99 13.79
C GLU A 288 -21.49 9.18 12.84
N LEU A 289 -21.51 10.42 13.35
CA LEU A 289 -21.42 11.60 12.51
C LEU A 289 -19.97 11.98 12.23
N LYS A 290 -19.15 12.12 13.28
CA LYS A 290 -17.77 12.62 13.19
C LYS A 290 -16.69 11.57 13.49
N GLY A 291 -17.07 10.39 14.01
CA GLY A 291 -16.12 9.35 14.42
C GLY A 291 -15.30 9.73 15.65
N GLU A 292 -14.31 8.88 15.98
CA GLU A 292 -13.45 9.02 17.16
C GLU A 292 -12.21 9.91 16.93
N GLY A 293 -11.93 10.29 15.69
CA GLY A 293 -10.78 11.08 15.25
C GLY A 293 -9.86 10.31 14.30
N ALA A 294 -9.16 11.02 13.42
CA ALA A 294 -8.21 10.42 12.46
C ALA A 294 -7.03 9.74 13.19
N GLY A 295 -6.69 8.51 12.80
CA GLY A 295 -5.60 7.72 13.38
C GLY A 295 -5.89 7.16 14.78
N THR A 296 -7.17 6.98 15.12
CA THR A 296 -7.60 6.45 16.43
C THR A 296 -7.99 4.99 16.40
N TYR A 297 -8.03 4.35 15.22
CA TYR A 297 -8.41 2.94 15.12
C TYR A 297 -7.51 2.03 15.96
N GLU A 298 -6.20 2.27 16.01
CA GLU A 298 -5.27 1.51 16.87
C GLU A 298 -5.70 1.54 18.35
N ILE A 299 -6.09 2.72 18.85
CA ILE A 299 -6.57 2.88 20.23
C ILE A 299 -7.83 2.06 20.45
N ARG A 300 -8.78 2.12 19.50
CA ARG A 300 -10.02 1.33 19.56
C ARG A 300 -9.74 -0.17 19.53
N TRP A 301 -8.82 -0.60 18.68
CA TRP A 301 -8.35 -1.98 18.58
C TRP A 301 -7.80 -2.49 19.92
N LEU A 302 -6.94 -1.71 20.58
CA LEU A 302 -6.37 -2.09 21.87
C LEU A 302 -7.41 -2.27 22.98
N LEU A 303 -8.53 -1.55 22.91
CA LEU A 303 -9.62 -1.61 23.88
C LEU A 303 -10.59 -2.78 23.63
N ASP A 304 -10.92 -3.06 22.36
CA ASP A 304 -12.01 -3.96 21.98
C ASP A 304 -11.58 -5.32 21.41
N ARG A 305 -10.29 -5.50 21.11
CA ARG A 305 -9.78 -6.76 20.53
C ARG A 305 -9.99 -7.94 21.47
N LYS A 306 -10.37 -9.09 20.89
CA LYS A 306 -10.52 -10.36 21.63
C LYS A 306 -9.18 -11.10 21.77
N GLY A 307 -8.23 -10.86 20.86
CA GLY A 307 -6.94 -11.53 20.79
C GLY A 307 -5.77 -10.64 21.18
N SER A 308 -4.60 -11.25 21.35
CA SER A 308 -3.34 -10.54 21.61
C SER A 308 -2.68 -9.94 20.36
N LEU A 309 -3.33 -10.05 19.19
CA LEU A 309 -2.81 -9.49 17.95
C LEU A 309 -2.81 -7.97 18.03
N VAL A 310 -1.68 -7.35 17.69
CA VAL A 310 -1.56 -5.89 17.59
C VAL A 310 -1.79 -5.52 16.13
N VAL A 311 -2.72 -4.60 15.90
CA VAL A 311 -3.14 -4.13 14.59
C VAL A 311 -3.36 -2.62 14.69
N GLN A 312 -2.81 -1.88 13.72
CA GLN A 312 -2.87 -0.42 13.68
C GLN A 312 -4.01 0.09 12.81
N ASP A 313 -4.43 -0.71 11.81
CA ASP A 313 -5.38 -0.32 10.78
C ASP A 313 -6.52 -1.34 10.64
N ALA A 314 -7.71 -0.90 10.23
CA ALA A 314 -8.90 -1.74 10.13
C ALA A 314 -8.85 -2.76 8.99
N HIS A 315 -7.79 -2.72 8.18
CA HIS A 315 -7.67 -3.60 7.01
C HIS A 315 -8.88 -3.41 6.06
N SER A 316 -9.37 -2.17 5.99
CA SER A 316 -10.38 -1.65 5.06
C SER A 316 -10.43 -0.13 5.24
N LEU A 317 -9.94 0.62 4.24
CA LEU A 317 -9.95 2.08 4.25
C LEU A 317 -11.34 2.64 4.56
N TYR A 318 -12.39 2.02 4.02
CA TYR A 318 -13.76 2.53 4.17
C TYR A 318 -14.29 2.36 5.59
N LEU A 319 -14.06 1.20 6.22
CA LEU A 319 -14.51 0.95 7.58
C LEU A 319 -13.67 1.71 8.60
N GLU A 320 -12.37 1.85 8.34
CA GLU A 320 -11.49 2.70 9.15
C GLU A 320 -11.92 4.15 9.11
N THR A 321 -12.11 4.71 7.90
CA THR A 321 -12.63 6.07 7.72
C THR A 321 -13.97 6.26 8.42
N LEU A 322 -14.84 5.23 8.38
CA LEU A 322 -16.13 5.27 9.06
C LEU A 322 -15.97 5.28 10.59
N SER A 323 -15.06 4.48 11.14
CA SER A 323 -14.73 4.46 12.57
C SER A 323 -14.13 5.78 13.05
N GLU A 324 -13.21 6.33 12.28
CA GLU A 324 -12.39 7.47 12.67
C GLU A 324 -13.02 8.82 12.36
N LEU A 325 -13.72 8.94 11.23
CA LEU A 325 -14.24 10.20 10.71
C LEU A 325 -15.76 10.20 10.50
N GLY A 326 -16.43 9.11 10.90
CA GLY A 326 -17.87 8.95 10.79
C GLY A 326 -18.38 8.96 9.35
N ILE A 327 -19.70 9.12 9.20
CA ILE A 327 -20.33 9.19 7.88
C ILE A 327 -19.84 10.39 7.06
N VAL A 328 -19.48 11.50 7.72
CA VAL A 328 -18.98 12.70 7.04
C VAL A 328 -17.65 12.42 6.35
N GLY A 329 -16.71 11.78 7.06
CA GLY A 329 -15.43 11.37 6.47
C GLY A 329 -15.60 10.40 5.31
N LEU A 330 -16.45 9.38 5.48
CA LEU A 330 -16.70 8.39 4.42
C LEU A 330 -17.30 9.04 3.16
N LEU A 331 -18.25 9.96 3.32
CA LEU A 331 -18.85 10.68 2.18
C LEU A 331 -17.85 11.57 1.46
N LEU A 332 -16.97 12.27 2.19
CA LEU A 332 -15.91 13.07 1.60
C LEU A 332 -14.90 12.22 0.84
N LEU A 333 -14.46 11.10 1.43
CA LEU A 333 -13.57 10.13 0.78
C LEU A 333 -14.21 9.56 -0.49
N ALA A 334 -15.44 9.05 -0.39
CA ALA A 334 -16.17 8.48 -1.51
C ALA A 334 -16.35 9.51 -2.63
N THR A 335 -16.72 10.75 -2.28
CA THR A 335 -16.86 11.84 -3.27
C THR A 335 -15.54 12.14 -3.96
N ALA A 336 -14.44 12.22 -3.23
CA ALA A 336 -13.11 12.45 -3.81
C ALA A 336 -12.72 11.33 -4.78
N LEU A 337 -12.81 10.06 -4.35
CA LEU A 337 -12.44 8.91 -5.18
C LEU A 337 -13.35 8.79 -6.42
N LEU A 338 -14.67 8.97 -6.26
CA LEU A 338 -15.61 8.94 -7.37
C LEU A 338 -15.41 10.10 -8.35
N ALA A 339 -15.03 11.29 -7.88
CA ALA A 339 -14.70 12.42 -8.74
C ALA A 339 -13.44 12.14 -9.59
N LEU A 340 -12.40 11.55 -8.99
CA LEU A 340 -11.20 11.14 -9.71
C LEU A 340 -11.52 10.06 -10.76
N LEU A 341 -12.25 9.01 -10.36
CA LEU A 341 -12.69 7.95 -11.28
C LEU A 341 -13.54 8.50 -12.42
N GLY A 342 -14.56 9.32 -12.11
CA GLY A 342 -15.44 9.93 -13.10
C GLY A 342 -14.68 10.82 -14.07
N GLY A 343 -13.72 11.60 -13.56
CA GLY A 343 -12.85 12.45 -14.35
C GLY A 343 -12.00 11.69 -15.37
N VAL A 344 -11.40 10.56 -14.96
CA VAL A 344 -10.62 9.69 -15.86
C VAL A 344 -11.52 8.89 -16.80
N ALA A 345 -12.64 8.34 -16.29
CA ALA A 345 -13.61 7.56 -17.06
C ALA A 345 -14.22 8.37 -18.20
N TRP A 346 -14.48 9.67 -17.99
CA TRP A 346 -14.93 10.57 -19.05
C TRP A 346 -13.99 10.59 -20.25
N ARG A 347 -12.69 10.41 -20.04
CA ARG A 347 -11.64 10.47 -21.07
C ARG A 347 -11.47 9.18 -21.86
N VAL A 348 -12.01 8.06 -21.38
CA VAL A 348 -12.05 6.79 -22.11
C VAL A 348 -12.85 6.90 -23.42
N ARG A 349 -13.64 7.95 -23.60
CA ARG A 349 -14.37 8.22 -24.85
C ARG A 349 -13.53 8.89 -25.95
N GLY A 350 -12.33 9.38 -25.62
CA GLY A 350 -11.47 10.16 -26.52
C GLY A 350 -10.54 9.33 -27.42
N PRO A 351 -9.69 9.99 -28.23
CA PRO A 351 -8.76 9.31 -29.12
C PRO A 351 -7.78 8.43 -28.36
N ASP A 352 -7.27 8.83 -27.19
CA ASP A 352 -6.34 8.06 -26.33
C ASP A 352 -7.06 7.16 -25.32
N ARG A 353 -8.17 6.55 -25.76
CA ARG A 353 -8.99 5.64 -24.94
C ARG A 353 -8.18 4.60 -24.19
N ALA A 354 -7.26 3.91 -24.86
CA ALA A 354 -6.52 2.79 -24.27
C ALA A 354 -5.66 3.22 -23.07
N LEU A 355 -4.97 4.37 -23.19
CA LEU A 355 -4.16 4.92 -22.10
C LEU A 355 -5.01 5.28 -20.88
N HIS A 356 -6.13 6.00 -21.10
CA HIS A 356 -7.02 6.38 -19.99
C HIS A 356 -7.73 5.17 -19.39
N ALA A 357 -8.05 4.15 -20.20
CA ALA A 357 -8.61 2.90 -19.72
C ALA A 357 -7.61 2.11 -18.85
N ALA A 358 -6.32 2.14 -19.18
CA ALA A 358 -5.29 1.53 -18.34
C ALA A 358 -5.15 2.24 -16.99
N VAL A 359 -5.11 3.58 -17.00
CA VAL A 359 -5.09 4.39 -15.78
C VAL A 359 -6.34 4.14 -14.94
N LEU A 360 -7.53 4.16 -15.56
CA LEU A 360 -8.79 3.88 -14.87
C LEU A 360 -8.82 2.47 -14.28
N ALA A 361 -8.38 1.46 -15.02
CA ALA A 361 -8.34 0.08 -14.55
C ALA A 361 -7.39 -0.07 -13.36
N ALA A 362 -6.20 0.54 -13.41
CA ALA A 362 -5.28 0.58 -12.27
C ALA A 362 -5.89 1.29 -11.05
N MET A 363 -6.61 2.40 -11.24
CA MET A 363 -7.30 3.09 -10.14
C MET A 363 -8.39 2.22 -9.52
N VAL A 364 -9.15 1.47 -10.33
CA VAL A 364 -10.17 0.55 -9.83
C VAL A 364 -9.54 -0.60 -9.05
N VAL A 365 -8.40 -1.15 -9.51
CA VAL A 365 -7.62 -2.15 -8.76
C VAL A 365 -7.33 -1.65 -7.35
N TRP A 366 -6.77 -0.44 -7.24
CA TRP A 366 -6.43 0.16 -5.95
C TRP A 366 -7.67 0.43 -5.09
N ILE A 367 -8.74 1.02 -5.65
CA ILE A 367 -9.96 1.37 -4.90
C ILE A 367 -10.66 0.13 -4.35
N VAL A 368 -10.70 -0.96 -5.13
CA VAL A 368 -11.28 -2.22 -4.66
C VAL A 368 -10.39 -2.87 -3.61
N HIS A 369 -9.07 -2.87 -3.81
CA HIS A 369 -8.13 -3.44 -2.84
C HIS A 369 -8.11 -2.68 -1.51
N ALA A 370 -8.19 -1.35 -1.55
CA ALA A 370 -8.25 -0.50 -0.37
C ALA A 370 -9.53 -0.73 0.47
N GLY A 371 -10.57 -1.33 -0.12
CA GLY A 371 -11.73 -1.79 0.65
C GLY A 371 -11.47 -3.06 1.46
N LEU A 372 -10.42 -3.80 1.11
CA LEU A 372 -10.04 -5.06 1.73
C LEU A 372 -8.75 -4.95 2.55
N ASP A 373 -8.01 -3.85 2.45
CA ASP A 373 -6.72 -3.64 3.10
C ASP A 373 -6.41 -2.16 3.35
N TRP A 374 -5.34 -1.88 4.06
CA TRP A 374 -4.91 -0.53 4.47
C TRP A 374 -3.97 0.14 3.45
N ASP A 375 -4.23 -0.02 2.14
CA ASP A 375 -3.34 0.53 1.09
C ASP A 375 -3.11 2.05 1.20
N TRP A 376 -4.11 2.75 1.74
CA TRP A 376 -4.04 4.19 2.02
C TRP A 376 -2.82 4.54 2.87
N GLU A 377 -2.40 3.67 3.78
CA GLU A 377 -1.31 4.01 4.69
C GLU A 377 0.06 3.98 4.02
N VAL A 378 0.17 3.36 2.84
CA VAL A 378 1.43 3.06 2.15
C VAL A 378 1.60 4.00 0.94
N PRO A 379 2.38 5.11 1.05
CA PRO A 379 2.53 6.08 -0.04
C PRO A 379 3.07 5.49 -1.33
N ALA A 380 3.94 4.48 -1.24
CA ALA A 380 4.51 3.78 -2.39
C ALA A 380 3.45 3.15 -3.31
N VAL A 381 2.28 2.77 -2.78
CA VAL A 381 1.19 2.15 -3.55
C VAL A 381 0.01 3.09 -3.81
N THR A 382 0.02 4.31 -3.24
CA THR A 382 -1.15 5.21 -3.29
C THR A 382 -0.85 6.55 -3.98
N LEU A 383 0.36 7.09 -3.85
CA LEU A 383 0.71 8.42 -4.37
C LEU A 383 0.46 8.56 -5.89
N TRP A 384 0.76 7.51 -6.64
CA TRP A 384 0.62 7.49 -8.10
C TRP A 384 -0.85 7.69 -8.55
N LEU A 385 -1.82 7.25 -7.75
CA LEU A 385 -3.25 7.37 -8.06
C LEU A 385 -3.62 8.84 -8.19
N PHE A 386 -3.24 9.66 -7.21
CA PHE A 386 -3.49 11.09 -7.19
C PHE A 386 -2.70 11.83 -8.26
N ALA A 387 -1.45 11.44 -8.48
CA ALA A 387 -0.61 12.03 -9.53
C ALA A 387 -1.18 11.78 -10.94
N LEU A 388 -1.51 10.53 -11.28
CA LEU A 388 -2.09 10.16 -12.58
C LEU A 388 -3.49 10.75 -12.75
N ALA A 389 -4.34 10.69 -11.72
CA ALA A 389 -5.68 11.27 -11.78
C ALA A 389 -5.61 12.79 -12.02
N GLY A 390 -4.75 13.50 -11.28
CA GLY A 390 -4.50 14.94 -11.47
C GLY A 390 -4.06 15.24 -12.90
N ALA A 391 -3.05 14.54 -13.40
CA ALA A 391 -2.57 14.72 -14.77
C ALA A 391 -3.63 14.40 -15.84
N ALA A 392 -4.48 13.39 -15.59
CA ALA A 392 -5.53 12.97 -16.49
C ALA A 392 -6.69 13.98 -16.52
N VAL A 393 -7.11 14.53 -15.37
CA VAL A 393 -8.23 15.50 -15.30
C VAL A 393 -7.82 16.93 -15.62
N ALA A 394 -6.51 17.22 -15.69
CA ALA A 394 -5.96 18.52 -16.05
C ALA A 394 -6.66 19.19 -17.23
N ARG A 395 -6.74 20.52 -17.18
CA ARG A 395 -7.43 21.33 -18.21
C ARG A 395 -6.71 21.28 -19.54
N GLU A 396 -7.48 21.13 -20.62
CA GLU A 396 -6.98 21.31 -21.98
C GLU A 396 -6.37 22.70 -22.16
N PRO A 397 -5.14 22.81 -22.72
CA PRO A 397 -4.72 24.07 -23.29
C PRO A 397 -5.75 24.45 -24.36
N ARG A 398 -6.43 25.60 -24.20
CA ARG A 398 -7.34 26.11 -25.24
C ARG A 398 -6.59 26.14 -26.57
N ARG A 399 -7.00 25.32 -27.53
CA ARG A 399 -6.59 25.49 -28.93
C ARG A 399 -7.11 26.86 -29.37
N ARG A 400 -6.20 27.70 -29.87
CA ARG A 400 -6.50 29.01 -30.43
C ARG A 400 -7.08 28.78 -31.82
N ASP A 401 -8.39 28.83 -31.94
CA ASP A 401 -9.03 29.06 -33.22
C ASP A 401 -9.21 30.59 -33.34
N GLY A 402 -8.48 31.22 -34.25
CA GLY A 402 -8.59 32.66 -34.56
C GLY A 402 -7.43 33.52 -34.02
N GLY A 403 -6.87 34.36 -34.89
CA GLY A 403 -5.71 35.23 -34.68
C GLY A 403 -5.90 36.40 -33.70
N GLU A 404 -6.69 36.25 -32.63
CA GLU A 404 -6.80 37.28 -31.60
C GLU A 404 -5.48 37.42 -30.80
N PRO A 405 -4.95 38.65 -30.66
CA PRO A 405 -3.75 38.91 -29.88
C PRO A 405 -3.98 38.55 -28.41
N PRO A 406 -2.94 38.07 -27.69
CA PRO A 406 -3.10 37.64 -26.31
C PRO A 406 -3.57 38.81 -25.45
N ARG A 407 -4.75 38.68 -24.81
CA ARG A 407 -5.10 39.51 -23.65
C ARG A 407 -4.12 39.19 -22.52
N ARG A 408 -2.99 39.93 -22.48
CA ARG A 408 -1.84 39.79 -21.56
C ARG A 408 -2.25 39.47 -20.12
N GLY A 409 -3.35 40.05 -19.64
CA GLY A 409 -3.87 39.85 -18.28
C GLY A 409 -4.40 38.44 -17.96
N ARG A 410 -5.03 37.71 -18.90
CA ARG A 410 -5.62 36.37 -18.62
C ARG A 410 -4.58 35.25 -18.59
N THR A 411 -3.53 35.33 -19.42
CA THR A 411 -2.39 34.40 -19.40
C THR A 411 -1.50 34.64 -18.19
N ALA A 412 -1.28 35.90 -17.79
CA ALA A 412 -0.55 36.23 -16.58
C ALA A 412 -1.24 35.68 -15.32
N VAL A 413 -2.57 35.84 -15.21
CA VAL A 413 -3.37 35.29 -14.08
C VAL A 413 -3.35 33.75 -14.06
N GLY A 414 -3.40 33.09 -15.22
CA GLY A 414 -3.31 31.62 -15.30
C GLY A 414 -1.92 31.06 -14.95
N ILE A 415 -0.85 31.79 -15.29
CA ILE A 415 0.52 31.42 -14.92
C ILE A 415 0.77 31.73 -13.44
N ALA A 416 0.37 32.91 -12.96
CA ALA A 416 0.48 33.29 -11.55
C ALA A 416 -0.31 32.34 -10.64
N GLY A 417 -1.50 31.90 -11.04
CA GLY A 417 -2.26 30.89 -10.29
C GLY A 417 -1.59 29.51 -10.26
N ARG A 418 -0.88 29.12 -11.33
CA ARG A 418 -0.08 27.87 -11.36
C ARG A 418 1.19 27.98 -10.53
N VAL A 419 1.91 29.10 -10.64
CA VAL A 419 3.10 29.38 -9.84
C VAL A 419 2.73 29.46 -8.36
N GLY A 420 1.60 30.09 -8.02
CA GLY A 420 1.05 30.14 -6.67
C GLY A 420 0.64 28.75 -6.17
N ALA A 421 -0.02 27.92 -6.99
CA ALA A 421 -0.36 26.56 -6.61
C ALA A 421 0.89 25.69 -6.40
N VAL A 422 1.88 25.76 -7.29
CA VAL A 422 3.15 25.03 -7.16
C VAL A 422 3.94 25.53 -5.94
N GLY A 423 4.04 26.84 -5.74
CA GLY A 423 4.67 27.43 -4.56
C GLY A 423 3.97 27.02 -3.27
N GLY A 424 2.63 26.99 -3.26
CA GLY A 424 1.83 26.44 -2.17
C GLY A 424 2.10 24.96 -1.93
N CYS A 425 2.21 24.15 -2.99
CA CYS A 425 2.60 22.75 -2.85
C CYS A 425 3.99 22.57 -2.26
N VAL A 426 4.98 23.37 -2.67
CA VAL A 426 6.34 23.30 -2.14
C VAL A 426 6.37 23.68 -0.66
N LEU A 427 5.67 24.76 -0.27
CA LEU A 427 5.57 25.17 1.13
C LEU A 427 4.88 24.12 1.99
N LEU A 428 3.77 23.55 1.50
CA LEU A 428 3.03 22.51 2.22
C LEU A 428 3.78 21.16 2.25
N ALA A 429 4.64 20.89 1.27
CA ALA A 429 5.48 19.70 1.26
C ALA A 429 6.59 19.72 2.33
N LEU A 430 6.83 20.89 2.97
CA LEU A 430 7.74 20.97 4.12
C LEU A 430 7.25 20.07 5.26
N ALA A 431 5.95 19.99 5.54
CA ALA A 431 5.42 19.15 6.64
C ALA A 431 5.77 17.65 6.49
N PRO A 432 5.41 16.96 5.38
CA PRO A 432 5.82 15.57 5.20
C PRO A 432 7.34 15.40 5.07
N ALA A 433 8.07 16.42 4.60
CA ALA A 433 9.54 16.37 4.57
C ALA A 433 10.15 16.40 5.99
N GLN A 434 9.65 17.28 6.88
CA GLN A 434 10.06 17.31 8.28
C GLN A 434 9.75 15.99 8.98
N MET A 435 8.57 15.39 8.72
CA MET A 435 8.23 14.06 9.22
C MET A 435 9.21 13.00 8.73
N ALA A 436 9.57 13.00 7.45
CA ALA A 436 10.53 12.04 6.89
C ALA A 436 11.91 12.16 7.53
N LEU A 437 12.39 13.39 7.77
CA LEU A 437 13.65 13.65 8.47
C LEU A 437 13.59 13.13 9.91
N ALA A 438 12.53 13.45 10.65
CA ALA A 438 12.33 12.98 12.02
C ALA A 438 12.31 11.44 12.13
N GLN A 439 11.72 10.74 11.15
CA GLN A 439 11.72 9.29 11.10
C GLN A 439 13.10 8.71 10.75
N GLY A 440 13.88 9.38 9.89
CA GLY A 440 15.27 9.01 9.62
C GLY A 440 16.12 9.04 10.89
N GLU A 441 16.07 10.15 11.62
CA GLU A 441 16.76 10.31 12.90
C GLU A 441 16.29 9.28 13.94
N LEU A 442 14.98 8.97 14.00
CA LEU A 442 14.47 7.94 14.90
C LEU A 442 15.04 6.54 14.58
N LEU A 443 15.22 6.20 13.30
CA LEU A 443 15.82 4.93 12.89
C LEU A 443 17.30 4.86 13.28
N GLU A 444 18.06 5.94 13.06
CA GLU A 444 19.47 6.02 13.48
C GLU A 444 19.60 5.95 15.01
N GLY A 445 18.74 6.66 15.74
CA GLY A 445 18.70 6.61 17.20
C GLY A 445 18.35 5.22 17.75
N ARG A 446 17.45 4.48 17.09
CA ARG A 446 17.13 3.09 17.44
C ARG A 446 18.34 2.18 17.24
N GLN A 447 19.04 2.32 16.12
CA GLN A 447 20.26 1.56 15.84
C GLN A 447 21.34 1.87 16.89
N ALA A 448 21.54 3.15 17.24
CA ALA A 448 22.49 3.54 18.27
C ALA A 448 22.20 2.89 19.63
N VAL A 449 20.92 2.75 20.03
CA VAL A 449 20.57 2.01 21.25
C VAL A 449 20.94 0.52 21.14
N GLN A 450 20.71 -0.10 19.97
CA GLN A 450 21.09 -1.51 19.74
C GLN A 450 22.60 -1.71 19.81
N ASP A 451 23.38 -0.72 19.37
CA ASP A 451 24.84 -0.71 19.43
C ASP A 451 25.37 -0.33 20.83
N GLY A 452 24.48 0.03 21.77
CA GLY A 452 24.82 0.43 23.13
C GLY A 452 25.29 1.88 23.29
N ASP A 453 25.18 2.71 22.24
CA ASP A 453 25.56 4.12 22.26
C ASP A 453 24.38 5.03 22.63
N CYS A 454 24.16 5.20 23.94
CA CYS A 454 23.13 6.10 24.45
C CYS A 454 23.39 7.58 24.12
N ARG A 455 24.65 7.98 23.86
CA ARG A 455 24.96 9.38 23.56
C ARG A 455 24.49 9.72 22.15
N ALA A 456 24.80 8.86 21.18
CA ALA A 456 24.31 8.99 19.82
C ALA A 456 22.77 8.90 19.78
N ALA A 457 22.18 7.92 20.48
CA ALA A 457 20.73 7.76 20.54
C ALA A 457 20.01 9.02 21.07
N VAL A 458 20.54 9.66 22.12
CA VAL A 458 19.98 10.90 22.67
C VAL A 458 20.12 12.06 21.68
N ALA A 459 21.24 12.16 20.95
CA ALA A 459 21.44 13.20 19.95
C ALA A 459 20.44 13.08 18.80
N HIS A 460 20.29 11.88 18.21
CA HIS A 460 19.30 11.62 17.16
C HIS A 460 17.86 11.83 17.65
N ALA A 461 17.55 11.42 18.88
CA ALA A 461 16.24 11.66 19.47
C ALA A 461 15.94 13.16 19.65
N ALA A 462 16.93 13.97 20.01
CA ALA A 462 16.78 15.43 20.10
C ALA A 462 16.54 16.05 18.72
N GLU A 463 17.35 15.69 17.72
CA GLU A 463 17.20 16.17 16.33
C GLU A 463 15.81 15.82 15.77
N ALA A 464 15.34 14.59 15.99
CA ALA A 464 14.00 14.16 15.59
C ALA A 464 12.89 15.05 16.19
N LEU A 465 13.07 15.51 17.44
CA LEU A 465 12.12 16.40 18.12
C LEU A 465 12.22 17.85 17.67
N GLU A 466 13.36 18.31 17.12
CA GLU A 466 13.46 19.61 16.45
C GLU A 466 12.59 19.66 15.19
N HIS A 467 12.52 18.54 14.46
CA HIS A 467 11.65 18.40 13.29
C HIS A 467 10.17 18.22 13.64
N VAL A 468 9.86 17.24 14.51
CA VAL A 468 8.48 16.93 14.90
C VAL A 468 8.40 16.70 16.40
N ASP A 469 8.13 17.79 17.11
CA ASP A 469 8.03 17.76 18.56
C ASP A 469 6.87 16.87 19.05
N SER A 470 5.88 16.42 18.27
CA SER A 470 4.80 15.56 18.79
C SER A 470 5.14 14.06 18.89
N LEU A 471 6.30 13.61 18.41
CA LEU A 471 6.60 12.18 18.31
C LEU A 471 6.89 11.52 19.68
N VAL A 472 6.23 10.38 19.94
CA VAL A 472 6.45 9.59 21.16
C VAL A 472 7.77 8.81 21.08
N GLY A 473 8.09 8.22 19.93
CA GLY A 473 9.29 7.38 19.75
C GLY A 473 10.61 8.02 20.17
N PRO A 474 10.98 9.22 19.70
CA PRO A 474 12.20 9.89 20.14
C PRO A 474 12.25 10.10 21.66
N ARG A 475 11.10 10.40 22.29
CA ARG A 475 11.01 10.54 23.75
C ARG A 475 11.20 9.21 24.47
N GLN A 476 10.73 8.11 23.89
CA GLN A 476 10.98 6.76 24.41
C GLN A 476 12.47 6.46 24.37
N LEU A 477 13.21 6.84 23.32
CA LEU A 477 14.67 6.71 23.27
C LEU A 477 15.35 7.52 24.40
N LEU A 478 14.96 8.79 24.60
CA LEU A 478 15.47 9.61 25.71
C LEU A 478 15.22 8.95 27.07
N THR A 479 14.02 8.41 27.27
CA THR A 479 13.61 7.74 28.50
C THR A 479 14.35 6.44 28.70
N TRP A 480 14.54 5.67 27.63
CA TRP A 480 15.28 4.42 27.61
C TRP A 480 16.72 4.65 28.07
N CYS A 481 17.42 5.61 27.44
CA CYS A 481 18.80 5.96 27.77
C CYS A 481 18.90 6.47 29.21
N ALA A 482 18.03 7.38 29.64
CA ALA A 482 18.05 7.91 31.00
C ALA A 482 17.91 6.81 32.07
N VAL A 483 16.95 5.89 31.92
CA VAL A 483 16.73 4.81 32.87
C VAL A 483 17.88 3.80 32.87
N ARG A 484 18.46 3.50 31.70
CA ARG A 484 19.54 2.50 31.55
C ARG A 484 20.92 3.02 31.94
N SER A 485 21.20 4.31 31.72
CA SER A 485 22.45 4.96 32.12
C SER A 485 22.52 5.28 33.60
N GLY A 486 21.43 5.12 34.36
CA GLY A 486 21.40 5.23 35.82
C GLY A 486 20.74 6.49 36.37
N ASP A 487 20.25 7.37 35.50
CA ASP A 487 19.60 8.65 35.82
C ASP A 487 18.10 8.64 35.45
N PRO A 488 17.27 7.78 36.07
CA PRO A 488 15.87 7.56 35.65
C PRO A 488 14.97 8.79 35.80
N ARG A 489 15.38 9.80 36.57
CA ARG A 489 14.63 11.06 36.71
C ARG A 489 14.58 11.84 35.41
N ASP A 490 15.63 11.78 34.60
CA ASP A 490 15.70 12.51 33.33
C ASP A 490 14.76 11.91 32.29
N GLY A 491 14.35 10.65 32.45
CA GLY A 491 13.34 9.99 31.62
C GLY A 491 11.89 10.38 31.95
N VAL A 492 11.62 11.08 33.06
CA VAL A 492 10.25 11.45 33.46
C VAL A 492 9.70 12.61 32.62
N ALA A 493 10.51 13.64 32.37
CA ALA A 493 10.08 14.83 31.65
C ALA A 493 9.70 14.56 30.18
N PRO A 494 10.48 13.76 29.40
CA PRO A 494 10.09 13.37 28.05
C PRO A 494 8.72 12.68 28.01
N MET A 495 8.48 11.69 28.88
CA MET A 495 7.19 10.98 28.89
C MET A 495 6.01 11.86 29.34
N ARG A 496 6.20 12.78 30.29
CA ARG A 496 5.16 13.77 30.62
C ARG A 496 4.84 14.66 29.42
N ALA A 497 5.84 15.06 28.64
CA ALA A 497 5.63 15.83 27.42
C ALA A 497 4.89 15.02 26.33
N ALA A 498 5.17 13.71 26.21
CA ALA A 498 4.40 12.82 25.32
C ALA A 498 2.92 12.75 25.74
N ILE A 499 2.66 12.47 27.02
CA ILE A 499 1.30 12.35 27.58
C ILE A 499 0.52 13.66 27.50
N ALA A 500 1.19 14.81 27.60
CA ALA A 500 0.53 16.10 27.44
C ALA A 500 -0.05 16.30 26.02
N LYS A 501 0.53 15.63 25.01
CA LYS A 501 0.08 15.70 23.61
C LYS A 501 -0.88 14.59 23.25
N ASP A 502 -0.62 13.39 23.76
CA ASP A 502 -1.48 12.23 23.59
C ASP A 502 -1.71 11.56 24.95
N PRO A 503 -2.73 12.01 25.71
CA PRO A 503 -3.06 11.44 27.02
C PRO A 503 -3.50 9.97 26.94
N GLY A 504 -3.99 9.54 25.77
CA GLY A 504 -4.48 8.19 25.50
C GLY A 504 -3.37 7.18 25.20
N ASN A 505 -2.15 7.65 24.97
CA ASN A 505 -1.01 6.81 24.62
C ASN A 505 -0.59 5.89 25.78
N TRP A 506 -1.03 4.64 25.74
CA TRP A 506 -0.76 3.69 26.82
C TRP A 506 0.73 3.33 26.95
N GLU A 507 1.50 3.42 25.87
CA GLU A 507 2.95 3.18 25.84
C GLU A 507 3.70 4.28 26.60
N ALA A 508 3.40 5.55 26.31
CA ALA A 508 3.96 6.67 27.05
C ALA A 508 3.59 6.62 28.55
N GLN A 509 2.36 6.19 28.87
CA GLN A 509 1.94 5.95 30.25
C GLN A 509 2.74 4.81 30.90
N TYR A 510 3.02 3.74 30.16
CA TYR A 510 3.83 2.63 30.63
C TYR A 510 5.27 3.05 30.92
N ASP A 511 5.94 3.71 29.96
CA ASP A 511 7.32 4.16 30.11
C ASP A 511 7.45 5.23 31.20
N LEU A 512 6.46 6.11 31.38
CA LEU A 512 6.40 7.03 32.52
C LEU A 512 6.35 6.27 33.85
N ALA A 513 5.52 5.22 33.94
CA ALA A 513 5.42 4.40 35.14
C ALA A 513 6.75 3.71 35.47
N VAL A 514 7.47 3.22 34.44
CA VAL A 514 8.80 2.64 34.59
C VAL A 514 9.80 3.67 35.09
N ALA A 515 9.88 4.85 34.46
CA ALA A 515 10.80 5.92 34.83
C ALA A 515 10.58 6.41 36.27
N LEU A 516 9.33 6.66 36.65
CA LEU A 516 8.96 7.06 38.01
C LEU A 516 9.34 5.97 39.03
N ALA A 517 9.04 4.71 38.74
CA ALA A 517 9.39 3.61 39.62
C ALA A 517 10.91 3.47 39.79
N ALA A 518 11.67 3.57 38.69
CA ALA A 518 13.13 3.50 38.70
C ALA A 518 13.76 4.66 39.50
N ALA A 519 13.13 5.84 39.50
CA ALA A 519 13.48 7.00 40.33
C ALA A 519 13.00 6.92 41.79
N GLY A 520 12.25 5.87 42.15
CA GLY A 520 11.67 5.69 43.48
C GLY A 520 10.41 6.54 43.76
N GLU A 521 9.84 7.18 42.74
CA GLU A 521 8.62 7.99 42.76
C GLU A 521 7.36 7.12 42.60
N ASP A 522 6.15 7.66 42.76
CA ASP A 522 4.90 6.88 42.72
C ASP A 522 4.45 6.61 41.25
N PRO A 523 4.49 5.35 40.76
CA PRO A 523 4.13 5.05 39.38
C PRO A 523 2.63 4.71 39.20
N ARG A 524 1.80 4.74 40.26
CA ARG A 524 0.46 4.13 40.22
C ARG A 524 -0.48 4.74 39.19
N ALA A 525 -0.53 6.06 39.08
CA ALA A 525 -1.41 6.74 38.13
C ALA A 525 -1.08 6.35 36.67
N PRO A 526 0.17 6.52 36.20
CA PRO A 526 0.54 6.11 34.85
C PRO A 526 0.47 4.59 34.64
N ALA A 527 0.82 3.77 35.65
CA ALA A 527 0.68 2.32 35.56
C ALA A 527 -0.78 1.88 35.35
N LEU A 528 -1.72 2.52 36.05
CA LEU A 528 -3.15 2.23 35.89
C LEU A 528 -3.66 2.66 34.51
N ALA A 529 -3.19 3.81 34.00
CA ALA A 529 -3.54 4.28 32.66
C ALA A 529 -3.04 3.29 31.59
N ALA A 530 -1.79 2.82 31.69
CA ALA A 530 -1.23 1.82 30.80
C ALA A 530 -2.03 0.50 30.79
N ILE A 531 -2.40 0.00 31.98
CA ILE A 531 -3.24 -1.22 32.11
C ILE A 531 -4.60 -1.03 31.42
N ARG A 532 -5.22 0.14 31.56
CA ARG A 532 -6.52 0.42 30.96
C ARG A 532 -6.44 0.54 29.44
N GLY A 533 -5.37 1.11 28.93
CA GLY A 533 -5.17 1.34 27.49
C GLY A 533 -4.85 0.07 26.70
N ASN A 534 -4.18 -0.91 27.29
CA ASN A 534 -3.90 -2.18 26.61
C ASN A 534 -3.85 -3.37 27.59
N ARG A 535 -5.02 -3.97 27.88
CA ARG A 535 -5.17 -5.01 28.93
C ARG A 535 -4.55 -6.35 28.59
N LEU A 536 -4.54 -6.70 27.30
CA LEU A 536 -4.08 -8.01 26.82
C LEU A 536 -2.56 -8.06 26.62
N ASP A 537 -1.87 -6.92 26.75
CA ASP A 537 -0.43 -6.87 26.60
C ASP A 537 0.32 -7.61 27.71
N SER A 538 1.49 -8.14 27.36
CA SER A 538 2.43 -8.64 28.34
C SER A 538 2.90 -7.55 29.31
N LEU A 539 3.03 -6.31 28.83
CA LEU A 539 3.47 -5.14 29.59
C LEU A 539 2.42 -4.67 30.60
N ALA A 540 1.13 -4.93 30.37
CA ALA A 540 0.08 -4.64 31.36
C ALA A 540 0.30 -5.41 32.67
N ARG A 541 0.86 -6.63 32.61
CA ARG A 541 1.24 -7.40 33.81
C ARG A 541 2.44 -6.78 34.53
N VAL A 542 3.37 -6.18 33.79
CA VAL A 542 4.49 -5.44 34.37
C VAL A 542 3.97 -4.16 35.05
N ALA A 543 3.12 -3.40 34.37
CA ALA A 543 2.45 -2.24 34.93
C ALA A 543 1.66 -2.59 36.21
N GLY A 544 0.98 -3.74 36.25
CA GLY A 544 0.30 -4.24 37.45
C GLY A 544 1.26 -4.45 38.64
N ARG A 545 2.47 -4.95 38.39
CA ARG A 545 3.51 -5.08 39.43
C ARG A 545 4.03 -3.72 39.89
N LEU A 546 4.23 -2.78 38.98
CA LEU A 546 4.61 -1.41 39.31
C LEU A 546 3.53 -0.72 40.16
N TYR A 547 2.26 -0.88 39.79
CA TYR A 547 1.11 -0.36 40.53
C TYR A 547 1.04 -0.92 41.97
N ALA A 548 1.32 -2.22 42.14
CA ALA A 548 1.28 -2.88 43.45
C ALA A 548 2.45 -2.48 44.38
N ALA A 549 3.53 -1.90 43.85
CA ALA A 549 4.70 -1.55 44.63
C ALA A 549 4.40 -0.45 45.67
N ARG A 550 4.68 -0.75 46.96
CA ARG A 550 4.39 0.17 48.08
C ARG A 550 5.64 0.86 48.63
N THR A 551 6.79 0.18 48.64
CA THR A 551 8.04 0.71 49.20
C THR A 551 8.89 1.38 48.14
N LYS A 552 9.73 2.36 48.53
CA LYS A 552 10.69 3.02 47.62
C LYS A 552 11.66 2.00 46.99
N ALA A 553 12.31 1.17 47.81
CA ALA A 553 13.22 0.13 47.34
C ALA A 553 12.53 -0.91 46.42
N GLY A 554 11.26 -1.24 46.68
CA GLY A 554 10.48 -2.12 45.82
C GLY A 554 10.22 -1.50 44.44
N ARG A 555 9.90 -0.20 44.41
CA ARG A 555 9.70 0.57 43.17
C ARG A 555 10.98 0.66 42.36
N GLU A 556 12.10 1.05 42.98
CA GLU A 556 13.39 1.19 42.30
C GLU A 556 13.84 -0.13 41.67
N ARG A 557 13.72 -1.23 42.42
CA ARG A 557 14.06 -2.57 41.92
C ARG A 557 13.19 -2.98 40.74
N LEU A 558 11.88 -2.78 40.83
CA LEU A 558 10.95 -3.17 39.76
C LEU A 558 11.10 -2.27 38.53
N GLY A 559 11.28 -0.95 38.70
CA GLY A 559 11.45 -0.01 37.61
C GLY A 559 12.74 -0.27 36.81
N ARG A 560 13.88 -0.48 37.48
CA ARG A 560 15.15 -0.79 36.80
C ARG A 560 15.12 -2.15 36.06
N ALA A 561 14.34 -3.10 36.57
CA ALA A 561 14.19 -4.42 35.97
C ALA A 561 13.09 -4.48 34.90
N ALA A 562 12.22 -3.46 34.79
CA ALA A 562 11.15 -3.47 33.82
C ALA A 562 11.70 -3.36 32.39
N PRO A 563 11.11 -4.05 31.41
CA PRO A 563 11.35 -3.76 30.01
C PRO A 563 10.84 -2.35 29.71
N LEU A 564 11.62 -1.57 28.97
CA LEU A 564 11.19 -0.30 28.38
C LEU A 564 10.87 -0.57 26.92
N LEU A 565 9.92 0.18 26.38
CA LEU A 565 9.64 0.12 24.95
C LEU A 565 10.80 0.77 24.19
N LEU A 566 11.23 0.10 23.13
CA LEU A 566 12.06 0.69 22.10
C LEU A 566 11.14 0.89 20.90
N PRO A 567 10.98 2.14 20.43
CA PRO A 567 10.12 2.44 19.28
C PRO A 567 10.57 1.69 18.04
#